data_AF-A0A060SQ43-F1
#
_entry.id   AF-A0A060SQ43-F1
#
_cell.length_a   1.000
_cell.length_b   1.000
_cell.length_c   1.000
_cell.angle_alpha   90.00
_cell.angle_beta   90.00
_cell.angle_gamma   90.00
#
_symmetry.space_group_name_H-M   'P 1'
#
loop_
_entity.id
_entity.type
_entity.pdbx_description
1 polymer ?
#
loop_
_entity_poly.entity_id
_entity_poly.type
_entity_poly.pdbx_seq_one_letter_code
_entity_poly.pdbx_strand_id
1 'polypeptide(L)'
;MMNLSSTCMTGGGLGTRWVHKLEKAVPRAKGEGASLMVTDFVSTNYGWLRSPDGKESTRVLFRPGKNRDGYFTHDEILAQATKAMDILSRHYPDEDHILIFDNATTHLKRAADALSARHMSMKPMQEGMLMFGVETPMRVENGKPVYGPDGKVLKMKIQMGDAQFIDGSPQPLYFPPEHPRAGVFKGMAMQTAGSGLLLSAAPLQSAGLPRC
;
A
#
# COMPACT_ATOMS: atom_id res chain seq x y z
N MET A 1 13.17 18.93 -2.84
CA MET A 1 13.05 17.50 -3.24
C MET A 1 13.56 16.63 -2.10
N MET A 2 12.80 15.60 -1.72
CA MET A 2 13.12 14.66 -0.65
C MET A 2 13.01 13.23 -1.19
N ASN A 3 14.05 12.43 -1.03
CA ASN A 3 14.05 11.01 -1.41
C ASN A 3 13.82 10.14 -0.18
N LEU A 4 12.94 9.15 -0.29
CA LEU A 4 12.82 8.10 0.72
C LEU A 4 14.05 7.18 0.63
N SER A 5 14.74 6.98 1.74
CA SER A 5 15.83 6.04 1.88
C SER A 5 15.50 5.02 2.95
N SER A 6 15.35 3.76 2.56
CA SER A 6 15.13 2.62 3.45
C SER A 6 16.29 1.63 3.37
N THR A 7 16.89 1.29 4.51
CA THR A 7 18.01 0.35 4.60
C THR A 7 17.75 -0.69 5.68
N CYS A 8 17.89 -1.98 5.33
CA CYS A 8 17.79 -3.08 6.28
C CYS A 8 19.17 -3.68 6.57
N MET A 9 19.65 -3.43 7.78
CA MET A 9 20.87 -4.01 8.33
C MET A 9 20.51 -5.31 9.04
N THR A 10 21.37 -6.32 9.02
CA THR A 10 21.22 -7.50 9.90
C THR A 10 22.48 -7.65 10.72
N GLY A 11 22.31 -8.05 11.98
CA GLY A 11 23.37 -8.56 12.85
C GLY A 11 23.90 -9.88 12.30
N GLY A 12 24.71 -9.78 11.27
CA GLY A 12 25.42 -10.88 10.61
C GLY A 12 26.66 -10.35 9.91
N GLY A 13 27.19 -9.22 10.40
CA GLY A 13 28.47 -8.68 9.93
C GLY A 13 29.54 -9.74 10.01
N LEU A 14 30.59 -9.57 9.22
CA LEU A 14 31.81 -10.36 9.32
C LEU A 14 32.35 -10.24 10.75
N GLY A 15 31.89 -11.11 11.65
CA GLY A 15 32.46 -11.22 12.97
C GLY A 15 33.93 -11.54 12.78
N THR A 16 34.80 -10.84 13.52
CA THR A 16 36.20 -11.20 13.58
C THR A 16 36.28 -12.65 14.06
N ARG A 17 36.57 -13.56 13.15
CA ARG A 17 36.75 -14.98 13.46
C ARG A 17 38.19 -15.32 13.15
N TRP A 18 38.80 -16.07 14.04
CA TRP A 18 40.11 -16.64 13.77
C TRP A 18 39.97 -17.62 12.61
N VAL A 19 40.67 -17.33 11.52
CA VAL A 19 40.79 -18.20 10.36
C VAL A 19 42.22 -18.72 10.29
N HIS A 20 42.38 -19.96 9.84
CA HIS A 20 43.72 -20.51 9.65
C HIS A 20 44.42 -19.76 8.49
N LYS A 21 45.75 -19.62 8.53
CA LYS A 21 46.53 -18.87 7.52
C LYS A 21 46.30 -19.37 6.07
N LEU A 22 45.92 -20.64 5.92
CA LEU A 22 45.66 -21.27 4.63
C LEU A 22 44.16 -21.31 4.24
N GLU A 23 43.27 -20.79 5.09
CA GLU A 23 41.83 -20.76 4.80
C GLU A 23 41.54 -19.69 3.74
N LYS A 24 40.89 -20.09 2.64
CA LYS A 24 40.47 -19.16 1.59
C LYS A 24 39.21 -18.40 2.02
N ALA A 25 39.13 -17.12 1.66
CA ALA A 25 37.94 -16.32 1.88
C ALA A 25 36.77 -16.84 1.04
N VAL A 26 35.84 -17.54 1.67
CA VAL A 26 34.60 -18.02 1.02
C VAL A 26 33.46 -17.05 1.35
N PRO A 27 32.77 -16.47 0.35
CA PRO A 27 31.56 -15.68 0.57
C PRO A 27 30.52 -16.50 1.34
N ARG A 28 29.98 -15.94 2.42
CA ARG A 28 28.91 -16.57 3.19
C ARG A 28 27.59 -15.89 2.89
N ALA A 29 26.53 -16.67 2.82
CA ALA A 29 25.18 -16.14 2.84
C ALA A 29 24.98 -15.33 4.14
N LYS A 30 24.26 -14.22 4.01
CA LYS A 30 23.83 -13.39 5.13
C LYS A 30 23.02 -14.27 6.10
N GLY A 31 23.47 -14.36 7.36
CA GLY A 31 22.80 -15.19 8.37
C GLY A 31 21.42 -14.66 8.76
N GLU A 32 20.61 -15.50 9.38
CA GLU A 32 19.26 -15.17 9.88
C GLU A 32 19.26 -14.26 11.14
N GLY A 33 20.37 -13.57 11.40
CA GLY A 33 20.53 -12.72 12.57
C GLY A 33 19.56 -11.54 12.60
N ALA A 34 19.38 -10.96 13.79
CA ALA A 34 18.44 -9.88 14.03
C ALA A 34 18.63 -8.70 13.05
N SER A 35 17.57 -8.33 12.36
CA SER A 35 17.52 -7.20 11.42
C SER A 35 17.12 -5.87 12.08
N LEU A 36 17.61 -4.77 11.56
CA LEU A 36 17.14 -3.42 11.86
C LEU A 36 16.94 -2.71 10.53
N MET A 37 15.69 -2.35 10.25
CA MET A 37 15.33 -1.48 9.15
C MET A 37 15.34 -0.03 9.66
N VAL A 38 15.98 0.85 8.89
CA VAL A 38 15.98 2.29 9.10
C VAL A 38 15.39 2.91 7.85
N THR A 39 14.31 3.67 7.98
CA THR A 39 13.72 4.44 6.89
C THR A 39 13.70 5.91 7.26
N ASP A 40 14.02 6.79 6.32
CA ASP A 40 14.08 8.24 6.53
C ASP A 40 14.00 8.99 5.19
N PHE A 41 13.67 10.28 5.22
CA PHE A 41 13.71 11.15 4.04
C PHE A 41 15.01 11.95 4.00
N VAL A 42 15.58 12.14 2.80
CA VAL A 42 16.82 12.88 2.60
C VAL A 42 16.71 13.87 1.43
N SER A 43 17.21 15.08 1.63
CA SER A 43 17.34 16.13 0.61
C SER A 43 18.80 16.55 0.45
N THR A 44 19.15 17.04 -0.73
CA THR A 44 20.46 17.67 -0.99
C THR A 44 20.67 18.92 -0.16
N ASN A 45 19.60 19.65 0.15
CA ASN A 45 19.69 20.94 0.84
C ASN A 45 19.68 20.79 2.36
N TYR A 46 18.95 19.78 2.87
CA TYR A 46 18.70 19.61 4.31
C TYR A 46 19.38 18.38 4.90
N GLY A 47 19.94 17.50 4.07
CA GLY A 47 20.36 16.17 4.51
C GLY A 47 19.13 15.36 4.97
N TRP A 48 19.27 14.63 6.08
CA TRP A 48 18.17 13.87 6.68
C TRP A 48 17.08 14.80 7.21
N LEU A 49 15.83 14.55 6.85
CA LEU A 49 14.71 15.42 7.18
C LEU A 49 14.47 15.47 8.70
N ARG A 50 14.73 16.66 9.25
CA ARG A 50 14.55 17.01 10.66
C ARG A 50 14.01 18.43 10.78
N SER A 51 13.40 18.75 11.92
CA SER A 51 13.14 20.14 12.26
C SER A 51 14.46 20.92 12.41
N PRO A 52 14.46 22.25 12.22
CA PRO A 52 15.64 23.09 12.40
C PRO A 52 16.27 22.97 13.80
N ASP A 53 15.45 22.72 14.82
CA ASP A 53 15.90 22.50 16.21
C ASP A 53 16.34 21.04 16.50
N GLY A 54 16.23 20.15 15.51
CA GLY A 54 16.63 18.74 15.59
C GLY A 54 15.73 17.85 16.45
N LYS A 55 14.61 18.34 16.98
CA LYS A 55 13.73 17.57 17.87
C LYS A 55 12.75 16.66 17.13
N GLU A 56 12.35 17.05 15.92
CA GLU A 56 11.49 16.25 15.05
C GLU A 56 12.33 15.56 13.97
N SER A 57 12.00 14.31 13.64
CA SER A 57 12.63 13.58 12.54
C SER A 57 11.67 12.58 11.91
N THR A 58 11.84 12.32 10.62
CA THR A 58 11.08 11.30 9.89
C THR A 58 11.66 9.89 10.00
N ARG A 59 12.76 9.74 10.74
CA ARG A 59 13.45 8.47 10.91
C ARG A 59 12.58 7.47 11.66
N VAL A 60 12.39 6.30 11.07
CA VAL A 60 11.77 5.16 11.73
C VAL A 60 12.80 4.05 11.86
N LEU A 61 12.97 3.57 13.09
CA LEU A 61 13.70 2.35 13.41
C LEU A 61 12.69 1.22 13.56
N PHE A 62 12.82 0.20 12.73
CA PHE A 62 11.89 -0.92 12.67
C PHE A 62 12.65 -2.23 12.79
N ARG A 63 12.20 -3.16 13.64
CA ARG A 63 12.84 -4.46 13.83
C ARG A 63 12.01 -5.54 13.15
N PRO A 64 12.31 -5.89 11.88
CA PRO A 64 11.47 -6.82 11.15
C PRO A 64 11.57 -8.24 11.72
N GLY A 65 10.46 -8.97 11.62
CA GLY A 65 10.37 -10.38 11.98
C GLY A 65 9.09 -10.73 12.75
N LYS A 66 8.64 -11.98 12.59
CA LYS A 66 7.40 -12.51 13.20
C LYS A 66 7.34 -12.35 14.73
N ASN A 67 8.48 -12.50 15.40
CA ASN A 67 8.60 -12.36 16.86
C ASN A 67 9.15 -10.99 17.29
N ARG A 68 9.02 -9.96 16.43
CA ARG A 68 9.54 -8.60 16.66
C ARG A 68 8.46 -7.57 16.30
N ASP A 69 8.82 -6.52 15.56
CA ASP A 69 7.88 -5.45 15.18
C ASP A 69 7.00 -5.86 13.97
N GLY A 70 7.24 -7.05 13.38
CA GLY A 70 6.46 -7.59 12.27
C GLY A 70 7.03 -7.22 10.90
N TYR A 71 6.17 -6.75 10.00
CA TYR A 71 6.54 -6.27 8.66
C TYR A 71 6.16 -4.79 8.54
N PHE A 72 6.99 -4.01 7.84
CA PHE A 72 6.69 -2.62 7.57
C PHE A 72 5.55 -2.52 6.56
N THR A 73 4.40 -2.07 7.03
CA THR A 73 3.12 -2.00 6.33
C THR A 73 2.90 -0.63 5.69
N HIS A 74 1.88 -0.57 4.84
CA HIS A 74 1.40 0.68 4.25
C HIS A 74 1.02 1.75 5.28
N ASP A 75 0.49 1.36 6.44
CA ASP A 75 0.05 2.35 7.42
C ASP A 75 1.25 3.05 8.06
N GLU A 76 2.36 2.33 8.25
CA GLU A 76 3.61 2.92 8.72
C GLU A 76 4.25 3.82 7.66
N ILE A 77 4.11 3.49 6.37
CA ILE A 77 4.52 4.36 5.25
C ILE A 77 3.68 5.65 5.25
N LEU A 78 2.36 5.56 5.38
CA LEU A 78 1.49 6.74 5.47
C LEU A 78 1.85 7.59 6.68
N ALA A 79 2.03 6.99 7.86
CA ALA A 79 2.41 7.73 9.06
C ALA A 79 3.76 8.44 8.89
N GLN A 80 4.74 7.80 8.26
CA GLN A 80 6.03 8.41 7.97
C GLN A 80 5.90 9.57 6.97
N ALA A 81 5.11 9.41 5.90
CA ALA A 81 4.87 10.45 4.91
C ALA A 81 4.12 11.64 5.50
N THR A 82 3.08 11.40 6.31
CA THR A 82 2.35 12.46 7.02
C THR A 82 3.28 13.24 7.94
N LYS A 83 4.11 12.56 8.72
CA LYS A 83 5.10 13.23 9.57
C LYS A 83 6.09 14.08 8.76
N ALA A 84 6.49 13.60 7.57
CA ALA A 84 7.33 14.38 6.67
C ALA A 84 6.63 15.66 6.21
N MET A 85 5.36 15.56 5.79
CA MET A 85 4.53 16.71 5.40
C MET A 85 4.32 17.68 6.56
N ASP A 86 4.12 17.20 7.79
CA ASP A 86 3.97 18.05 8.98
C ASP A 86 5.24 18.86 9.28
N ILE A 87 6.42 18.23 9.18
CA ILE A 87 7.70 18.93 9.38
C ILE A 87 7.92 19.97 8.27
N LEU A 88 7.65 19.59 7.03
CA LEU A 88 7.88 20.45 5.87
C LEU A 88 6.95 21.66 5.88
N SER A 89 5.66 21.45 6.09
CA SER A 89 4.67 22.54 6.15
C SER A 89 4.91 23.49 7.33
N ARG A 90 5.42 23.00 8.46
CA ARG A 90 5.66 23.83 9.64
C ARG A 90 6.95 24.64 9.56
N HIS A 91 8.03 24.02 9.10
CA HIS A 91 9.38 24.61 9.18
C HIS A 91 9.88 25.18 7.86
N TYR A 92 9.27 24.79 6.74
CA TYR A 92 9.63 25.23 5.39
C TYR A 92 8.36 25.55 4.56
N PRO A 93 7.47 26.44 5.06
CA PRO A 93 6.16 26.69 4.45
C PRO A 93 6.24 27.38 3.08
N ASP A 94 7.31 28.12 2.82
CA ASP A 94 7.48 28.93 1.61
C ASP A 94 8.12 28.15 0.44
N GLU A 95 8.26 26.84 0.59
CA GLU A 95 8.89 25.95 -0.38
C GLU A 95 7.95 24.89 -0.93
N ASP A 96 8.11 24.58 -2.21
CA ASP A 96 7.46 23.44 -2.83
C ASP A 96 8.24 22.15 -2.56
N HIS A 97 7.57 21.18 -1.92
CA HIS A 97 8.18 19.92 -1.53
C HIS A 97 7.75 18.77 -2.42
N ILE A 98 8.72 18.15 -3.10
CA ILE A 98 8.52 16.91 -3.88
C ILE A 98 9.04 15.73 -3.06
N LEU A 99 8.16 14.82 -2.65
CA LEU A 99 8.52 13.54 -2.03
C LEU A 99 8.66 12.46 -3.11
N ILE A 100 9.79 11.76 -3.13
CA ILE A 100 10.09 10.68 -4.08
C ILE A 100 10.16 9.35 -3.34
N PHE A 101 9.42 8.38 -3.86
CA PHE A 101 9.41 6.99 -3.42
C PHE A 101 9.91 6.10 -4.57
N ASP A 102 10.41 4.91 -4.23
CA ASP A 102 10.60 3.88 -5.23
C ASP A 102 9.27 3.15 -5.53
N ASN A 103 9.29 2.23 -6.49
CA ASN A 103 8.11 1.46 -6.90
C ASN A 103 7.88 0.22 -6.04
N ALA A 104 8.34 0.18 -4.77
CA ALA A 104 8.05 -0.95 -3.91
C ALA A 104 6.54 -1.15 -3.78
N THR A 105 6.10 -2.42 -3.77
CA THR A 105 4.68 -2.77 -3.78
C THR A 105 3.89 -2.17 -2.62
N THR A 106 4.57 -1.91 -1.50
CA THR A 106 4.01 -1.25 -0.32
C THR A 106 3.72 0.24 -0.53
N HIS A 107 4.48 0.94 -1.37
CA HIS A 107 4.23 2.34 -1.76
C HIS A 107 3.12 2.48 -2.80
N LEU A 108 2.94 1.46 -3.64
CA LEU A 108 1.89 1.42 -4.67
C LEU A 108 0.53 0.92 -4.14
N LYS A 109 0.44 0.65 -2.83
CA LYS A 109 -0.78 0.13 -2.23
C LYS A 109 -1.85 1.21 -2.21
N ARG A 110 -3.02 0.88 -2.77
CA ARG A 110 -4.21 1.75 -2.71
C ARG A 110 -4.87 1.66 -1.33
N ALA A 111 -5.79 2.58 -1.06
CA ALA A 111 -6.66 2.51 0.12
C ALA A 111 -7.32 1.12 0.23
N ALA A 112 -7.62 0.69 1.45
CA ALA A 112 -8.10 -0.66 1.72
C ALA A 112 -9.43 -0.98 1.01
N ASP A 113 -10.24 0.04 0.77
CA ASP A 113 -11.54 0.04 0.12
C ASP A 113 -11.49 0.62 -1.31
N ALA A 114 -10.29 0.88 -1.84
CA ALA A 114 -10.13 1.50 -3.14
C ALA A 114 -10.81 0.70 -4.26
N LEU A 115 -11.34 1.43 -5.24
CA LEU A 115 -12.00 0.84 -6.39
C LEU A 115 -11.09 -0.14 -7.15
N SER A 116 -11.63 -1.33 -7.38
CA SER A 116 -11.02 -2.35 -8.22
C SER A 116 -11.95 -2.71 -9.37
N ALA A 117 -11.55 -2.31 -10.58
CA ALA A 117 -12.23 -2.72 -11.81
C ALA A 117 -11.97 -4.19 -12.19
N ARG A 118 -10.98 -4.82 -11.56
CA ARG A 118 -10.61 -6.20 -11.88
C ARG A 118 -11.70 -7.15 -11.41
N HIS A 119 -12.18 -7.97 -12.34
CA HIS A 119 -13.20 -9.00 -12.10
C HIS A 119 -14.57 -8.47 -11.64
N MET A 120 -14.91 -7.21 -11.91
CA MET A 120 -16.27 -6.71 -11.69
C MET A 120 -17.27 -7.53 -12.52
N SER A 121 -18.41 -7.88 -11.92
CA SER A 121 -19.50 -8.52 -12.66
C SER A 121 -20.24 -7.50 -13.53
N MET A 122 -20.66 -7.92 -14.73
CA MET A 122 -21.49 -7.07 -15.59
C MET A 122 -22.89 -6.85 -15.03
N LYS A 123 -23.46 -7.90 -14.42
CA LYS A 123 -24.78 -7.90 -13.80
C LYS A 123 -24.67 -7.85 -12.26
N PRO A 124 -25.74 -7.45 -11.55
CA PRO A 124 -25.80 -7.60 -10.11
C PRO A 124 -25.48 -9.04 -9.68
N MET A 125 -24.70 -9.21 -8.61
CA MET A 125 -24.34 -10.53 -8.09
C MET A 125 -25.58 -11.32 -7.64
N GLN A 126 -25.61 -12.64 -7.90
CA GLN A 126 -26.71 -13.50 -7.47
C GLN A 126 -26.78 -13.60 -5.95
N GLU A 127 -27.99 -13.78 -5.44
CA GLU A 127 -28.25 -14.00 -4.01
C GLU A 127 -27.60 -15.31 -3.55
N GLY A 128 -26.84 -15.27 -2.44
CA GLY A 128 -26.07 -16.41 -1.94
C GLY A 128 -24.64 -16.55 -2.47
N MET A 129 -24.19 -15.71 -3.42
CA MET A 129 -22.77 -15.66 -3.81
C MET A 129 -21.92 -14.82 -2.84
N LEU A 130 -20.63 -15.18 -2.74
CA LEU A 130 -19.66 -14.42 -1.96
C LEU A 130 -19.63 -12.95 -2.39
N MET A 131 -19.60 -12.05 -1.41
CA MET A 131 -19.54 -10.60 -1.63
C MET A 131 -18.42 -10.24 -2.61
N PHE A 132 -18.74 -9.43 -3.62
CA PHE A 132 -17.75 -8.78 -4.47
C PHE A 132 -17.20 -7.56 -3.76
N GLY A 133 -15.88 -7.47 -3.65
CA GLY A 133 -15.22 -6.46 -2.84
C GLY A 133 -13.72 -6.63 -2.79
N VAL A 134 -13.05 -5.82 -1.97
CA VAL A 134 -11.61 -5.83 -1.81
C VAL A 134 -11.22 -6.81 -0.71
N GLU A 135 -10.20 -7.63 -0.97
CA GLU A 135 -9.61 -8.45 0.09
C GLU A 135 -8.73 -7.58 0.99
N THR A 136 -9.13 -7.48 2.25
CA THR A 136 -8.41 -6.71 3.27
C THR A 136 -7.92 -7.67 4.36
N PRO A 137 -6.67 -7.53 4.82
CA PRO A 137 -6.20 -8.29 5.97
C PRO A 137 -7.09 -8.00 7.17
N MET A 138 -7.58 -9.04 7.83
CA MET A 138 -8.34 -8.92 9.07
C MET A 138 -7.41 -8.35 10.13
N ARG A 139 -7.84 -7.28 10.80
CA ARG A 139 -7.07 -6.62 11.87
C ARG A 139 -7.77 -6.87 13.20
N VAL A 140 -6.99 -7.14 14.25
CA VAL A 140 -7.50 -7.07 15.64
C VAL A 140 -7.71 -5.61 16.02
N GLU A 141 -8.40 -5.38 17.13
CA GLU A 141 -8.66 -4.06 17.74
C GLU A 141 -7.39 -3.19 17.87
N ASN A 142 -6.21 -3.83 18.01
CA ASN A 142 -4.91 -3.18 18.08
C ASN A 142 -4.26 -2.88 16.69
N GLY A 143 -5.00 -2.97 15.59
CA GLY A 143 -4.55 -2.63 14.24
C GLY A 143 -3.61 -3.64 13.55
N LYS A 144 -3.12 -4.66 14.29
CA LYS A 144 -2.23 -5.70 13.74
C LYS A 144 -3.01 -6.74 12.91
N PRO A 145 -2.43 -7.25 11.80
CA PRO A 145 -3.07 -8.30 11.01
C PRO A 145 -3.16 -9.62 11.78
N VAL A 146 -4.29 -10.32 11.63
CA VAL A 146 -4.54 -11.64 12.23
C VAL A 146 -3.90 -12.71 11.37
N TYR A 147 -3.14 -13.61 12.00
CA TYR A 147 -2.53 -14.75 11.33
C TYR A 147 -3.34 -16.02 11.64
N GLY A 148 -3.64 -16.79 10.60
CA GLY A 148 -4.22 -18.12 10.74
C GLY A 148 -3.21 -19.13 11.30
N PRO A 149 -3.66 -20.35 11.62
CA PRO A 149 -2.79 -21.43 12.11
C PRO A 149 -1.63 -21.74 11.14
N ASP A 150 -1.84 -21.53 9.84
CA ASP A 150 -0.84 -21.71 8.79
C ASP A 150 0.22 -20.59 8.72
N GLY A 151 0.13 -19.58 9.60
CA GLY A 151 1.01 -18.41 9.61
C GLY A 151 0.73 -17.40 8.48
N LYS A 152 -0.32 -17.61 7.68
CA LYS A 152 -0.78 -16.65 6.66
C LYS A 152 -1.75 -15.63 7.26
N VAL A 153 -1.72 -14.41 6.74
CA VAL A 153 -2.66 -13.36 7.16
C VAL A 153 -4.07 -13.74 6.73
N LEU A 154 -5.00 -13.77 7.69
CA LEU A 154 -6.42 -13.96 7.41
C LEU A 154 -6.94 -12.72 6.70
N LYS A 155 -7.71 -12.93 5.64
CA LYS A 155 -8.31 -11.85 4.85
C LYS A 155 -9.82 -11.92 4.96
N MET A 156 -10.46 -10.76 5.03
CA MET A 156 -11.90 -10.61 4.83
C MET A 156 -12.14 -9.84 3.54
N LYS A 157 -13.31 -10.02 2.93
CA LYS A 157 -13.74 -9.14 1.84
C LYS A 157 -14.53 -7.98 2.43
N ILE A 158 -14.18 -6.77 2.06
CA ILE A 158 -14.93 -5.54 2.38
C ILE A 158 -15.55 -4.95 1.13
N GLN A 159 -16.63 -4.18 1.29
CA GLN A 159 -17.20 -3.42 0.20
C GLN A 159 -16.21 -2.34 -0.25
N MET A 160 -16.13 -2.11 -1.56
CA MET A 160 -15.39 -0.95 -2.09
C MET A 160 -16.09 0.34 -1.65
N GLY A 161 -15.31 1.41 -1.50
CA GLY A 161 -15.85 2.75 -1.32
C GLY A 161 -16.67 3.21 -2.52
N ASP A 162 -17.47 4.26 -2.33
CA ASP A 162 -18.26 4.84 -3.40
C ASP A 162 -17.36 5.45 -4.47
N ALA A 163 -17.79 5.34 -5.73
CA ALA A 163 -17.19 6.12 -6.81
C ALA A 163 -17.68 7.57 -6.73
N GLN A 164 -17.15 8.45 -7.57
CA GLN A 164 -17.59 9.83 -7.67
C GLN A 164 -18.04 10.13 -9.10
N PHE A 165 -19.18 10.78 -9.23
CA PHE A 165 -19.63 11.37 -10.48
C PHE A 165 -18.83 12.63 -10.81
N ILE A 166 -18.98 13.14 -12.04
CA ILE A 166 -18.28 14.36 -12.50
C ILE A 166 -18.67 15.60 -11.65
N ASP A 167 -19.89 15.61 -11.13
CA ASP A 167 -20.40 16.66 -10.23
C ASP A 167 -19.89 16.53 -8.77
N GLY A 168 -19.07 15.53 -8.49
CA GLY A 168 -18.54 15.23 -7.16
C GLY A 168 -19.50 14.47 -6.24
N SER A 169 -20.72 14.16 -6.69
CA SER A 169 -21.66 13.38 -5.90
C SER A 169 -21.22 11.91 -5.81
N PRO A 170 -21.49 11.21 -4.69
CA PRO A 170 -21.12 9.81 -4.54
C PRO A 170 -21.95 8.93 -5.46
N GLN A 171 -21.28 8.02 -6.17
CA GLN A 171 -21.87 6.95 -6.96
C GLN A 171 -21.78 5.63 -6.19
N PRO A 172 -22.86 5.22 -5.49
CA PRO A 172 -22.84 4.00 -4.69
C PRO A 172 -22.80 2.76 -5.56
N LEU A 173 -21.78 1.92 -5.34
CA LEU A 173 -21.56 0.67 -6.09
C LEU A 173 -22.43 -0.50 -5.60
N TYR A 174 -22.88 -0.40 -4.37
CA TYR A 174 -23.70 -1.39 -3.68
C TYR A 174 -25.12 -0.85 -3.49
N PHE A 175 -26.09 -1.75 -3.34
CA PHE A 175 -27.44 -1.33 -2.96
C PHE A 175 -27.47 -0.82 -1.52
N PRO A 176 -28.20 0.27 -1.24
CA PRO A 176 -28.26 0.86 0.09
C PRO A 176 -28.98 -0.07 1.08
N PRO A 177 -28.83 0.16 2.41
CA PRO A 177 -29.45 -0.67 3.45
C PRO A 177 -30.97 -0.82 3.33
N GLU A 178 -31.66 0.17 2.75
CA GLU A 178 -33.11 0.16 2.59
C GLU A 178 -33.61 -0.65 1.37
N HIS A 179 -32.71 -1.25 0.60
CA HIS A 179 -33.06 -2.02 -0.59
C HIS A 179 -33.17 -3.51 -0.27
N PRO A 180 -34.08 -4.28 -0.92
CA PRO A 180 -34.19 -5.73 -0.74
C PRO A 180 -32.90 -6.52 -1.01
N ARG A 181 -31.96 -5.89 -1.73
CA ARG A 181 -30.64 -6.46 -2.08
C ARG A 181 -29.49 -5.69 -1.43
N ALA A 182 -29.71 -5.09 -0.26
CA ALA A 182 -28.72 -4.29 0.46
C ALA A 182 -27.33 -4.96 0.51
N GLY A 183 -26.28 -4.20 0.25
CA GLY A 183 -24.89 -4.68 0.25
C GLY A 183 -24.51 -5.58 -0.95
N VAL A 184 -25.43 -5.85 -1.87
CA VAL A 184 -25.11 -6.53 -3.14
C VAL A 184 -24.52 -5.54 -4.12
N PHE A 185 -23.46 -5.94 -4.81
CA PHE A 185 -22.84 -5.14 -5.85
C PHE A 185 -23.76 -5.02 -7.08
N LYS A 186 -24.00 -3.78 -7.55
CA LYS A 186 -24.96 -3.46 -8.63
C LYS A 186 -24.54 -3.98 -10.01
N GLY A 187 -23.26 -4.30 -10.22
CA GLY A 187 -22.73 -4.67 -11.52
C GLY A 187 -22.44 -3.46 -12.42
N MET A 188 -21.53 -3.64 -13.37
CA MET A 188 -21.09 -2.55 -14.26
C MET A 188 -22.21 -1.96 -15.10
N ALA A 189 -23.10 -2.78 -15.67
CA ALA A 189 -24.12 -2.29 -16.60
C ALA A 189 -25.07 -1.26 -15.93
N MET A 190 -25.42 -1.49 -14.65
CA MET A 190 -26.27 -0.59 -13.89
C MET A 190 -25.54 0.70 -13.51
N GLN A 191 -24.23 0.63 -13.27
CA GLN A 191 -23.40 1.79 -12.95
C GLN A 191 -23.21 2.69 -14.17
N THR A 192 -22.93 2.11 -15.34
CA THR A 192 -22.75 2.86 -16.59
C THR A 192 -24.06 3.49 -17.08
N ALA A 193 -25.19 2.81 -16.89
CA ALA A 193 -26.51 3.36 -17.22
C ALA A 193 -26.89 4.55 -16.33
N GLY A 194 -26.54 4.51 -15.04
CA GLY A 194 -26.79 5.59 -14.09
C GLY A 194 -25.86 6.80 -14.23
N SER A 195 -24.69 6.65 -14.86
CA SER A 195 -23.71 7.72 -15.07
C SER A 195 -23.88 8.48 -16.39
N GLY A 196 -24.96 8.24 -17.14
CA GLY A 196 -25.23 8.92 -18.41
C GLY A 196 -24.32 8.50 -19.56
N LEU A 197 -23.43 7.51 -19.36
CA LEU A 197 -22.70 6.86 -20.44
C LEU A 197 -23.64 5.89 -21.15
N LEU A 198 -24.34 6.39 -22.16
CA LEU A 198 -25.05 5.56 -23.12
C LEU A 198 -24.00 4.66 -23.82
N LEU A 199 -24.00 3.38 -23.48
CA LEU A 199 -23.36 2.33 -24.29
C LEU A 199 -24.11 2.27 -25.63
N SER A 200 -23.79 3.17 -26.55
CA SER A 200 -24.04 2.86 -27.96
C SER A 200 -23.16 1.66 -28.28
N ALA A 201 -23.80 0.52 -28.51
CA ALA A 201 -23.14 -0.69 -28.98
C ALA A 201 -22.46 -0.38 -30.33
N ALA A 202 -21.20 0.06 -30.28
CA ALA A 202 -20.34 0.02 -31.45
C ALA A 202 -19.92 -1.45 -31.63
N PRO A 203 -20.24 -2.09 -32.77
CA PRO A 203 -19.80 -3.46 -33.01
C PRO A 203 -18.28 -3.50 -32.99
N LEU A 204 -17.72 -4.53 -32.34
CA LEU A 204 -16.30 -4.85 -32.42
C LEU A 204 -15.91 -4.99 -33.89
N GLN A 205 -15.31 -3.96 -34.46
CA GLN A 205 -14.47 -4.12 -35.64
C GLN A 205 -13.07 -4.43 -35.13
N SER A 206 -12.67 -5.68 -35.28
CA SER A 206 -11.29 -6.13 -35.11
C SER A 206 -10.42 -5.48 -36.19
N ALA A 207 -9.95 -4.27 -35.93
CA ALA A 207 -8.87 -3.67 -36.71
C ALA A 207 -7.56 -4.26 -36.19
N GLY A 208 -7.02 -5.23 -36.93
CA GLY A 208 -5.64 -5.68 -36.73
C GLY A 208 -4.69 -4.51 -36.94
N LEU A 209 -3.91 -4.17 -35.91
CA LEU A 209 -2.79 -3.24 -36.05
C LEU A 209 -1.61 -3.98 -36.70
N PRO A 210 -0.95 -3.40 -37.73
CA PRO A 210 0.27 -3.96 -38.27
C PRO A 210 1.39 -3.82 -37.25
N ARG A 211 2.25 -4.85 -37.19
CA ARG A 211 3.47 -4.84 -36.40
C ARG A 211 4.45 -3.83 -36.99
N CYS A 212 4.92 -2.91 -36.16
CA CYS A 212 6.24 -2.28 -36.24
C CYS A 212 6.85 -2.36 -34.85
#